data_AF-A0A438DET5-F1
#
_entry.id   AF-A0A438DET5-F1
#
_cell.length_a   1.000
_cell.length_b   1.000
_cell.length_c   1.000
_cell.angle_alpha   90.00
_cell.angle_beta   90.00
_cell.angle_gamma   90.00
#
_symmetry.space_group_name_H-M   'P 1'
#
loop_
_entity.id
_entity.type
_entity.pdbx_description
1 polymer ?
#
loop_
_entity_poly.entity_id
_entity_poly.type
_entity_poly.pdbx_seq_one_letter_code
_entity_poly.pdbx_strand_id
1 'polypeptide(L)'
;MKTFQVKFEGESGGTWCSLSDHGKGFVFSLGFEKEKVGWLIEHLAKVVELKSYMGFNIKYKGKSRAHLMEVCFNNYGRFIRLSKFALKRKLTFLVIPKGEKGKGWE
;
A
#
# COMPACT_ATOMS: atom_id res chain seq x y z
N MET A 1 -11.51 -1.31 13.84
CA MET A 1 -10.03 -1.29 13.79
C MET A 1 -9.58 -2.11 12.59
N LYS A 2 -8.60 -1.63 11.81
CA LYS A 2 -7.93 -2.44 10.78
C LYS A 2 -6.55 -2.81 11.33
N THR A 3 -6.18 -4.08 11.18
CA THR A 3 -4.83 -4.54 11.49
C THR A 3 -4.09 -4.79 10.19
N PHE A 4 -2.89 -4.23 10.08
CA PHE A 4 -2.02 -4.50 8.94
C PHE A 4 -0.94 -5.47 9.37
N GLN A 5 -0.69 -6.49 8.56
CA GLN A 5 0.40 -7.43 8.75
C GLN A 5 1.37 -7.30 7.58
N VAL A 6 2.66 -7.14 7.91
CA VAL A 6 3.75 -7.28 6.93
C VAL A 6 4.40 -8.63 7.17
N LYS A 7 4.50 -9.45 6.12
CA LYS A 7 5.13 -10.77 6.20
C LYS A 7 6.23 -10.88 5.15
N PHE A 8 7.38 -11.39 5.57
CA PHE A 8 8.44 -11.82 4.66
C PHE A 8 8.10 -13.22 4.13
N GLU A 9 8.07 -13.38 2.81
CA GLU A 9 7.64 -14.62 2.14
C GLU A 9 8.83 -15.43 1.56
N GLY A 10 10.05 -14.88 1.59
CA GLY A 10 11.26 -15.53 1.05
C GLY A 10 11.55 -15.19 -0.42
N GLU A 11 12.66 -15.70 -0.96
CA GLU A 11 13.12 -15.34 -2.32
C GLU A 11 12.60 -16.27 -3.43
N SER A 12 12.11 -17.47 -3.09
CA SER A 12 11.78 -18.53 -4.05
C SER A 12 10.38 -18.42 -4.69
N GLY A 13 9.49 -17.54 -4.21
CA GLY A 13 8.07 -17.48 -4.60
C GLY A 13 7.66 -16.31 -5.50
N GLY A 14 8.61 -15.49 -5.96
CA GLY A 14 8.34 -14.27 -6.74
C GLY A 14 7.63 -13.14 -5.96
N THR A 15 7.04 -13.42 -4.80
CA THR A 15 6.64 -12.43 -3.79
C THR A 15 7.67 -12.49 -2.66
N TRP A 16 8.31 -11.37 -2.36
CA TRP A 16 9.33 -11.25 -1.34
C TRP A 16 8.75 -10.80 0.00
N CYS A 17 7.82 -9.85 -0.04
CA CYS A 17 6.99 -9.52 1.12
C CYS A 17 5.53 -9.32 0.73
N SER A 18 4.64 -9.55 1.68
CA SER A 18 3.22 -9.29 1.56
C SER A 18 2.78 -8.26 2.61
N LEU A 19 1.87 -7.37 2.20
CA LEU A 19 1.13 -6.48 3.09
C LEU A 19 -0.33 -6.91 3.06
N SER A 20 -0.87 -7.25 4.22
CA SER A 20 -2.26 -7.69 4.36
C SER A 20 -3.03 -6.75 5.28
N ASP A 21 -4.25 -6.37 4.90
CA ASP A 21 -5.21 -5.76 5.82
C ASP A 21 -6.22 -6.80 6.29
N HIS A 22 -6.48 -6.79 7.59
CA HIS A 22 -7.50 -7.58 8.26
C HIS A 22 -8.54 -6.61 8.81
N GLY A 23 -9.75 -6.64 8.24
CA GLY A 23 -10.86 -5.80 8.67
C GLY A 23 -12.21 -6.41 8.37
N LYS A 24 -13.14 -6.36 9.33
CA LYS A 24 -14.56 -6.78 9.19
C LYS A 24 -14.77 -8.13 8.46
N GLY A 25 -13.89 -9.12 8.69
CA GLY A 25 -14.01 -10.46 8.09
C GLY A 25 -13.42 -10.62 6.68
N PHE A 26 -12.80 -9.58 6.12
CA PHE A 26 -12.08 -9.66 4.84
C PHE A 26 -10.57 -9.55 5.06
N VAL A 27 -9.81 -10.31 4.26
CA VAL A 27 -8.35 -10.23 4.21
C VAL A 27 -7.95 -9.80 2.80
N PHE A 28 -7.35 -8.62 2.69
CA PHE A 28 -6.79 -8.12 1.43
C PHE A 28 -5.28 -8.19 1.50
N SER A 29 -4.64 -8.95 0.61
CA SER A 29 -3.18 -9.07 0.57
C SER A 29 -2.58 -8.51 -0.73
N LEU A 30 -1.45 -7.84 -0.58
CA LEU A 30 -0.62 -7.31 -1.67
C LEU A 30 0.78 -7.87 -1.55
N GLY A 31 1.15 -8.75 -2.49
CA GLY A 31 2.52 -9.26 -2.62
C GLY A 31 3.39 -8.37 -3.51
N PHE A 32 4.58 -8.04 -3.01
CA PHE A 32 5.62 -7.25 -3.66
C PHE A 32 6.87 -8.09 -3.94
N GLU A 33 7.46 -7.91 -5.12
CA GLU A 33 8.78 -8.43 -5.47
C GLU A 33 9.87 -7.59 -4.76
N LYS A 34 11.03 -8.17 -4.49
CA LYS A 34 12.12 -7.53 -3.73
C LYS A 34 12.48 -6.13 -4.25
N GLU A 35 12.64 -6.00 -5.56
CA GLU A 35 12.93 -4.74 -6.27
C GLU A 35 11.84 -3.67 -6.09
N LYS A 36 10.59 -4.06 -5.82
CA LYS A 36 9.45 -3.15 -5.64
C LYS A 36 9.32 -2.62 -4.22
N VAL A 37 9.95 -3.28 -3.25
CA VAL A 37 9.88 -2.87 -1.84
C VAL A 37 10.61 -1.56 -1.62
N GLY A 38 11.77 -1.37 -2.26
CA GLY A 38 12.50 -0.10 -2.22
C GLY A 38 11.65 1.06 -2.74
N TRP A 39 11.02 0.88 -3.91
CA TRP A 39 10.09 1.85 -4.47
C TRP A 39 8.92 2.16 -3.52
N LEU A 40 8.35 1.14 -2.85
CA LEU A 40 7.25 1.34 -1.91
C LEU A 40 7.68 2.18 -0.70
N ILE A 41 8.82 1.86 -0.08
CA ILE A 41 9.34 2.58 1.09
C ILE A 41 9.69 4.03 0.75
N GLU A 42 10.40 4.24 -0.35
CA GLU A 42 10.78 5.58 -0.81
C GLU A 42 9.57 6.50 -0.97
N HIS A 43 8.50 6.00 -1.59
CA HIS A 43 7.31 6.80 -1.86
C HIS A 43 6.40 6.92 -0.64
N LEU A 44 6.37 5.93 0.26
CA LEU A 44 5.73 6.07 1.56
C LEU A 44 6.38 7.19 2.39
N ALA A 45 7.71 7.26 2.41
CA ALA A 45 8.44 8.33 3.10
C ALA A 45 8.06 9.73 2.56
N LYS A 46 8.04 9.89 1.23
CA LYS A 46 7.58 11.13 0.57
C LYS A 46 6.15 11.49 0.96
N VAL A 47 5.26 10.49 1.05
CA VAL A 47 3.86 10.71 1.42
C VAL A 47 3.68 11.15 2.87
N VAL A 48 4.54 10.67 3.78
CA VAL A 48 4.55 11.08 5.20
C VAL A 48 4.90 12.57 5.34
N GLU A 49 5.86 13.05 4.55
CA GLU A 49 6.30 14.46 4.54
C GLU A 49 5.32 15.38 3.79
N LEU A 50 4.47 14.82 2.93
CA LEU A 50 3.55 15.57 2.10
C LEU A 50 2.51 16.32 2.96
N LYS A 51 2.30 17.61 2.66
CA LYS A 51 1.31 18.46 3.35
C LYS A 51 -0.07 17.80 3.38
N SER A 52 -0.82 18.04 4.46
CA SER A 52 -2.09 17.35 4.75
C SER A 52 -3.11 17.42 3.62
N TYR A 53 -3.16 18.51 2.87
CA TYR A 53 -4.12 18.77 1.79
C TYR A 53 -3.64 18.32 0.39
N MET A 54 -2.40 17.87 0.26
CA MET A 54 -1.85 17.50 -1.05
C MET A 54 -2.23 16.07 -1.42
N GLY A 55 -2.69 15.90 -2.66
CA GLY A 55 -2.80 14.60 -3.31
C GLY A 55 -1.44 14.13 -3.84
N PHE A 56 -1.34 12.85 -4.14
CA PHE A 56 -0.12 12.24 -4.67
C PHE A 56 -0.50 10.99 -5.45
N ASN A 57 0.13 10.75 -6.60
CA ASN A 57 0.00 9.49 -7.33
C ASN A 57 1.34 9.07 -7.93
N ILE A 58 1.71 7.80 -7.80
CA ILE A 58 2.91 7.26 -8.41
C ILE A 58 2.69 5.81 -8.82
N LYS A 59 3.12 5.49 -10.03
CA LYS A 59 2.96 4.17 -10.63
C LYS A 59 4.31 3.51 -10.85
N TYR A 60 4.46 2.29 -10.35
CA TYR A 60 5.53 1.38 -10.75
C TYR A 60 5.01 0.44 -11.83
N LYS A 61 5.71 0.35 -12.97
CA LYS A 61 5.39 -0.59 -14.04
C LYS A 61 6.47 -1.66 -14.13
N GLY A 62 6.16 -2.86 -13.64
CA GLY A 62 7.00 -4.04 -13.89
C GLY A 62 6.64 -4.73 -15.20
N LYS A 63 7.28 -5.88 -15.47
CA LYS A 63 7.11 -6.66 -16.71
C LYS A 63 5.65 -7.10 -16.95
N SER A 64 5.01 -7.72 -15.97
CA SER A 64 3.64 -8.26 -16.08
C SER A 64 2.62 -7.58 -15.15
N ARG A 65 3.10 -6.83 -14.17
CA ARG A 65 2.30 -6.25 -13.08
C ARG A 65 2.67 -4.79 -12.87
N ALA A 66 1.68 -3.96 -12.59
CA ALA A 66 1.88 -2.57 -12.16
C ALA A 66 1.34 -2.36 -10.75
N HIS A 67 2.00 -1.48 -10.00
CA HIS A 67 1.53 -1.03 -8.70
C HIS A 67 1.30 0.48 -8.76
N LEU A 68 0.26 0.95 -8.10
CA LEU A 68 -0.11 2.36 -8.01
C LEU A 68 -0.27 2.71 -6.54
N MET A 69 0.45 3.73 -6.10
CA MET A 69 0.26 4.36 -4.81
C MET A 69 -0.42 5.70 -5.02
N GLU A 70 -1.51 5.94 -4.29
CA GLU A 70 -2.26 7.18 -4.33
C GLU A 70 -2.52 7.69 -2.92
N VAL A 71 -2.43 9.00 -2.74
CA VAL A 71 -2.98 9.71 -1.58
C VAL A 71 -4.32 10.28 -2.00
N CYS A 72 -5.38 9.83 -1.32
CA CYS A 72 -6.76 10.19 -1.60
C CYS A 72 -7.44 10.80 -0.37
N PHE A 73 -8.59 11.42 -0.60
CA PHE A 73 -9.42 12.06 0.41
C PHE A 73 -10.87 11.61 0.27
N ASN A 74 -11.54 11.39 1.39
CA ASN A 74 -12.99 11.20 1.46
C ASN A 74 -13.53 11.85 2.74
N ASN A 75 -14.82 11.67 3.01
CA ASN A 75 -15.50 12.20 4.20
C ASN A 75 -14.92 11.67 5.53
N TYR A 76 -14.13 10.59 5.49
CA TYR A 76 -13.42 10.00 6.63
C TYR A 76 -11.95 10.44 6.72
N GLY A 77 -11.51 11.34 5.84
CA GLY A 77 -10.18 11.94 5.87
C GLY A 77 -9.23 11.45 4.77
N ARG A 78 -7.93 11.66 5.01
CA ARG A 78 -6.83 11.32 4.09
C ARG A 78 -6.43 9.86 4.25
N PHE A 79 -6.21 9.17 3.14
CA PHE A 79 -5.75 7.78 3.14
C PHE A 79 -4.81 7.49 1.97
N ILE A 80 -3.99 6.46 2.14
CA ILE A 80 -3.15 5.90 1.07
C ILE A 80 -3.86 4.70 0.47
N ARG A 81 -3.96 4.64 -0.85
CA ARG A 81 -4.46 3.49 -1.61
C ARG A 81 -3.30 2.85 -2.36
N LEU A 82 -3.05 1.58 -2.10
CA LEU A 82 -2.13 0.76 -2.86
C LEU A 82 -2.94 -0.16 -3.77
N SER A 83 -2.75 -0.08 -5.08
CA SER A 83 -3.47 -0.91 -6.05
C SER A 83 -2.50 -1.72 -6.89
N LYS A 84 -2.86 -2.98 -7.16
CA LYS A 84 -2.11 -3.88 -8.05
C LYS A 84 -2.91 -4.14 -9.31
N PHE A 85 -2.23 -4.10 -10.45
CA PHE A 85 -2.79 -4.32 -11.77
C PHE A 85 -2.03 -5.42 -12.50
N ALA A 86 -2.76 -6.22 -13.27
CA ALA A 86 -2.21 -7.13 -14.27
C ALA A 86 -3.08 -7.06 -15.54
N LEU A 87 -2.47 -7.14 -16.72
CA LEU A 87 -3.18 -7.07 -18.01
C LEU A 87 -4.13 -5.85 -18.10
N LYS A 88 -3.71 -4.69 -17.56
CA LYS A 88 -4.50 -3.45 -17.44
C LYS A 88 -5.77 -3.53 -16.56
N ARG A 89 -6.04 -4.66 -15.90
CA ARG A 89 -7.15 -4.80 -14.94
C ARG A 89 -6.65 -4.63 -13.52
N LYS A 90 -7.44 -3.95 -12.67
CA LYS A 90 -7.18 -3.86 -11.23
C LYS A 90 -7.47 -5.21 -10.60
N LEU A 91 -6.46 -5.81 -9.96
CA LEU A 91 -6.59 -7.11 -9.31
C LEU A 91 -7.04 -6.97 -7.86
N THR A 92 -6.32 -6.16 -7.10
CA THR A 92 -6.55 -5.98 -5.66
C THR A 92 -6.08 -4.60 -5.24
N PHE A 93 -6.57 -4.13 -4.10
CA PHE A 93 -6.10 -2.90 -3.48
C PHE A 93 -6.22 -2.97 -1.96
N LEU A 94 -5.43 -2.14 -1.31
CA LEU A 94 -5.39 -1.98 0.13
C LEU A 94 -5.47 -0.49 0.46
N VAL A 95 -6.17 -0.17 1.55
CA VAL A 95 -6.38 1.21 2.00
C VAL A 95 -5.79 1.37 3.39
N ILE A 96 -4.79 2.25 3.51
CA ILE A 96 -4.13 2.64 4.76
C ILE A 96 -4.68 4.02 5.14
N PRO A 97 -5.61 4.12 6.10
CA PRO A 97 -6.07 5.42 6.60
C PRO A 97 -4.92 6.15 7.29
N LYS A 98 -4.89 7.47 7.24
CA LYS A 98 -3.98 8.25 8.09
C LYS A 98 -4.36 7.99 9.55
N GLY A 99 -3.40 7.54 10.36
CA GLY A 99 -3.61 7.35 11.80
C GLY A 99 -3.93 8.68 12.49
N GLU A 100 -4.77 8.62 13.52
CA GLU A 100 -4.94 9.75 14.45
C GLU A 100 -3.68 9.86 15.32
N LYS A 101 -3.16 11.08 15.49
CA LYS A 101 -2.01 11.35 16.35
C LYS A 101 -2.33 10.86 17.77
N GLY A 102 -1.49 10.01 18.34
CA GLY A 102 -1.67 9.44 19.69
C GLY A 102 -2.55 8.18 19.77
N LYS A 103 -2.98 7.60 18.63
CA LYS A 103 -3.72 6.32 18.58
C LYS A 103 -2.98 5.23 17.77
N GLY A 104 -1.68 5.41 17.54
CA GLY A 104 -0.79 4.40 16.95
C GLY A 104 -0.02 3.64 18.04
N TRP A 105 0.78 2.67 17.64
CA TRP A 105 1.77 2.05 18.53
C TRP A 105 2.86 3.08 18.82
N GLU A 106 3.03 3.43 20.09
CA GLU A 106 4.26 4.02 20.62
C GLU A 106 5.33 2.93 20.78
#